data_AF-A0A9D5DBK0-F1
#
_entry.id   AF-A0A9D5DBK0-F1
#
_cell.length_a   1.000
_cell.length_b   1.000
_cell.length_c   1.000
_cell.angle_alpha   90.00
_cell.angle_beta   90.00
_cell.angle_gamma   90.00
#
_symmetry.space_group_name_H-M   'P 1'
#
loop_
_entity.id
_entity.type
_entity.pdbx_description
1 polymer ?
#
loop_
_entity_poly.entity_id
_entity_poly.type
_entity_poly.pdbx_seq_one_letter_code
_entity_poly.pdbx_strand_id
1 'polypeptide(L)'
;MFAEISLFFFSGFPVWLRNIPGLKFRTDNQPFKDEMQNFTTLIVDMVKQERLLVFEKNVILNAGKNYNSLLSVTVGLSNYGAFYEYDPAGIAGGPIKLTGKRNTIDLSTNKWTYKIGLNGMDKQYFVENCRNGSTMQWRAEQVPMQRPFTWYKASFDAPVGDAPVVVDLAGMGKGEAFVSGQSIGRYWANYTADPKMCHPCDHRGKYSDDRCRTGCQGPSQRWYHVPRSFLKTGKPNTLQVKFQTLNAGIVCANVEEGKILSLTCQGGRSITKINFARFGDVLGECGSFKQGKYAAAGVSPVVEEACVGQLKCSIKVMESNFGAGRGGGPRRLAVEAVCG
;
A
#
# COMPACT_ATOMS: atom_id res chain seq x y z
N MET A 1 -4.91 -10.56 9.73
CA MET A 1 -3.52 -10.20 10.04
C MET A 1 -2.72 -10.52 8.79
N PHE A 2 -1.96 -9.59 8.21
CA PHE A 2 -1.29 -9.83 6.92
C PHE A 2 0.13 -9.31 6.98
N ALA A 3 1.08 -10.16 6.60
CA ALA A 3 2.47 -9.82 6.33
C ALA A 3 2.68 -9.89 4.82
N GLU A 4 3.58 -9.04 4.33
CA GLU A 4 4.09 -9.09 2.98
C GLU A 4 5.60 -8.95 3.07
N ILE A 5 6.31 -9.90 2.48
CA ILE A 5 7.76 -9.94 2.38
C ILE A 5 8.05 -9.95 0.88
N SER A 6 8.86 -9.00 0.42
CA SER A 6 9.41 -8.99 -0.94
C SER A 6 10.91 -8.72 -0.82
N LEU A 7 11.73 -9.71 -1.22
CA LEU A 7 13.18 -9.58 -1.29
C LEU A 7 13.59 -9.41 -2.76
N PHE A 8 14.31 -8.33 -3.06
CA PHE A 8 15.01 -8.13 -4.32
C PHE A 8 16.49 -8.44 -4.10
N PHE A 9 17.03 -9.44 -4.81
CA PHE A 9 18.48 -9.59 -4.98
C PHE A 9 18.85 -9.25 -6.42
N PHE A 10 19.54 -8.13 -6.62
CA PHE A 10 20.12 -7.76 -7.92
C PHE A 10 21.28 -8.70 -8.25
N SER A 11 21.28 -9.25 -9.46
CA SER A 11 22.29 -10.22 -9.93
C SER A 11 23.59 -9.52 -10.26
N GLY A 12 24.64 -9.90 -9.53
CA GLY A 12 26.02 -9.62 -9.88
C GLY A 12 26.92 -10.59 -9.14
N PHE A 13 27.96 -11.10 -9.79
CA PHE A 13 29.00 -11.83 -9.06
C PHE A 13 29.65 -10.87 -8.08
N PRO A 14 29.70 -11.22 -6.79
CA PRO A 14 30.31 -10.35 -5.81
C PRO A 14 31.76 -10.02 -6.17
N VAL A 15 32.11 -8.74 -6.07
CA VAL A 15 33.38 -8.20 -6.63
C VAL A 15 34.61 -8.87 -6.02
N TRP A 16 34.53 -9.29 -4.76
CA TRP A 16 35.64 -9.95 -4.05
C TRP A 16 35.99 -11.32 -4.64
N LEU A 17 35.07 -12.00 -5.34
CA LEU A 17 35.34 -13.30 -5.96
C LEU A 17 36.50 -13.24 -6.97
N ARG A 18 36.77 -12.07 -7.56
CA ARG A 18 37.87 -11.88 -8.54
C ARG A 18 39.26 -12.11 -7.95
N ASN A 19 39.41 -11.96 -6.63
CA ASN A 19 40.70 -11.99 -5.96
C ASN A 19 41.00 -13.36 -5.33
N ILE A 20 40.15 -14.36 -5.57
CA ILE A 20 40.25 -15.67 -4.94
C ILE A 20 41.19 -16.56 -5.77
N PRO A 21 42.31 -17.01 -5.19
CA PRO A 21 43.27 -17.85 -5.90
C PRO A 21 42.61 -19.12 -6.45
N GLY A 22 42.81 -19.39 -7.73
CA GLY A 22 42.24 -20.58 -8.39
C GLY A 22 40.76 -20.48 -8.77
N LEU A 23 40.10 -19.34 -8.52
CA LEU A 23 38.69 -19.13 -8.90
C LEU A 23 38.57 -18.90 -10.41
N LYS A 24 37.74 -19.73 -11.07
CA LYS A 24 37.45 -19.63 -12.50
C LYS A 24 35.96 -19.35 -12.71
N PHE A 25 35.64 -18.18 -13.24
CA PHE A 25 34.25 -17.81 -13.47
C PHE A 25 33.59 -18.75 -14.50
N ARG A 26 32.32 -19.10 -14.24
CA ARG A 26 31.49 -19.95 -15.12
C ARG A 26 32.01 -21.39 -15.32
N THR A 27 32.73 -21.91 -14.32
CA THR A 27 33.15 -23.31 -14.28
C THR A 27 32.82 -23.89 -12.91
N ASP A 28 32.62 -25.21 -12.84
CA ASP A 28 32.50 -25.89 -11.56
C ASP A 28 33.89 -25.95 -10.88
N ASN A 29 34.10 -25.12 -9.87
CA ASN A 29 35.29 -25.16 -9.04
C ASN A 29 34.95 -24.97 -7.57
N GLN A 30 35.70 -25.67 -6.72
CA GLN A 30 35.49 -25.69 -5.28
C GLN A 30 35.63 -24.30 -4.62
N PRO A 31 36.60 -23.44 -5.00
CA PRO A 31 36.73 -22.10 -4.41
C PRO A 31 35.46 -21.24 -4.55
N PHE A 32 34.75 -21.36 -5.68
CA PHE A 32 33.47 -20.66 -5.85
C PHE A 32 32.37 -21.22 -4.94
N LYS A 33 32.29 -22.54 -4.79
CA LYS A 33 31.29 -23.21 -3.94
C LYS A 33 31.47 -22.85 -2.47
N ASP A 34 32.71 -22.87 -1.98
CA ASP A 34 33.03 -22.57 -0.59
C ASP A 34 32.68 -21.11 -0.22
N GLU A 35 33.00 -20.18 -1.13
CA GLU A 35 32.73 -18.76 -0.95
C GLU A 35 31.24 -18.43 -1.04
N MET A 36 30.51 -19.12 -1.92
CA MET A 36 29.08 -18.94 -2.01
C MET A 36 28.33 -19.55 -0.84
N GLN A 37 28.83 -20.65 -0.27
CA GLN A 37 28.33 -21.18 0.99
C GLN A 37 28.52 -20.17 2.12
N ASN A 38 29.72 -19.61 2.30
CA ASN A 38 30.00 -18.61 3.33
C ASN A 38 29.16 -17.35 3.18
N PHE A 39 29.06 -16.81 1.95
CA PHE A 39 28.24 -15.63 1.68
C PHE A 39 26.76 -15.89 1.92
N THR A 40 26.23 -17.03 1.45
CA THR A 40 24.81 -17.37 1.64
C THR A 40 24.49 -17.57 3.12
N THR A 41 25.37 -18.24 3.87
CA THR A 41 25.22 -18.39 5.32
C THR A 41 25.24 -17.05 6.04
N LEU A 42 26.16 -16.15 5.70
CA LEU A 42 26.21 -14.80 6.27
C LEU A 42 24.93 -14.01 6.00
N ILE A 43 24.41 -14.04 4.77
CA ILE A 43 23.16 -13.38 4.41
C ILE A 43 21.98 -14.00 5.18
N VAL A 44 21.90 -15.32 5.25
CA VAL A 44 20.85 -16.03 6.00
C VAL A 44 20.90 -15.69 7.49
N ASP A 45 22.10 -15.62 8.08
CA ASP A 45 22.27 -15.32 9.50
C ASP A 45 22.00 -13.83 9.78
N MET A 46 22.40 -12.92 8.90
CA MET A 46 22.01 -11.51 8.97
C MET A 46 20.50 -11.33 8.86
N VAL A 47 19.83 -12.05 7.94
CA VAL A 47 18.35 -11.99 7.79
C VAL A 47 17.64 -12.53 9.03
N LYS A 48 18.16 -13.61 9.65
CA LYS A 48 17.65 -14.14 10.92
C LYS A 48 17.90 -13.20 12.09
N GLN A 49 19.08 -12.59 12.16
CA GLN A 49 19.49 -11.67 13.24
C GLN A 49 18.69 -10.36 13.21
N GLU A 50 18.48 -9.80 12.02
CA GLU A 50 17.70 -8.57 11.80
C GLU A 50 16.18 -8.81 11.80
N ARG A 51 15.71 -10.06 12.06
CA ARG A 51 14.28 -10.46 12.11
C ARG A 51 13.46 -10.04 10.88
N LEU A 52 14.08 -9.95 9.71
CA LEU A 52 13.50 -9.34 8.49
C LEU A 52 12.35 -10.15 7.86
N LEU A 53 11.98 -11.31 8.41
CA LEU A 53 10.98 -12.23 7.87
C LEU A 53 9.91 -12.66 8.88
N VAL A 54 9.78 -11.97 10.02
CA VAL A 54 8.87 -12.39 11.08
C VAL A 54 7.65 -11.49 11.12
N PHE A 55 6.50 -12.11 10.91
CA PHE A 55 5.23 -11.46 11.15
C PHE A 55 4.82 -11.59 12.61
N GLU A 56 5.05 -10.55 13.39
CA GLU A 56 4.67 -10.49 14.80
C GLU A 56 3.57 -9.45 15.00
N LYS A 57 2.46 -9.85 15.61
CA LYS A 57 1.42 -8.92 16.05
C LYS A 57 0.64 -9.51 17.21
N ASN A 58 0.22 -8.62 18.11
CA ASN A 58 -0.60 -8.99 19.27
C ASN A 58 -1.99 -9.48 18.80
N VAL A 59 -2.43 -10.61 19.36
CA VAL A 59 -3.78 -11.15 19.21
C VAL A 59 -4.52 -11.08 20.53
N ILE A 60 -5.82 -10.81 20.46
CA ILE A 60 -6.74 -10.97 21.60
C ILE A 60 -7.33 -12.37 21.48
N LEU A 61 -7.17 -13.17 22.53
CA LEU A 61 -7.74 -14.51 22.62
C LEU A 61 -8.83 -14.52 23.69
N ASN A 62 -9.94 -15.17 23.38
CA ASN A 62 -11.04 -15.37 24.32
C ASN A 62 -10.92 -16.74 25.00
N ALA A 63 -11.60 -16.89 26.14
CA ALA A 63 -11.72 -18.20 26.77
C ALA A 63 -12.40 -19.20 25.83
N GLY A 64 -11.87 -20.42 25.74
CA GLY A 64 -12.38 -21.46 24.86
C GLY A 64 -11.78 -21.45 23.45
N LYS A 65 -12.56 -21.90 22.47
CA LYS A 65 -12.09 -22.12 21.10
C LYS A 65 -11.96 -20.80 20.34
N ASN A 66 -10.77 -20.52 19.82
CA ASN A 66 -10.48 -19.34 19.00
C ASN A 66 -10.30 -19.76 17.54
N TYR A 67 -10.84 -18.98 16.61
CA TYR A 67 -10.69 -19.19 15.17
C TYR A 67 -9.76 -18.11 14.60
N ASN A 68 -8.52 -18.50 14.32
CA ASN A 68 -7.52 -17.61 13.75
C ASN A 68 -7.40 -17.86 12.25
N SER A 69 -7.67 -16.83 11.45
CA SER A 69 -7.53 -16.90 9.99
C SER A 69 -6.34 -16.07 9.52
N LEU A 70 -5.42 -16.74 8.85
CA LEU A 70 -4.27 -16.13 8.18
C LEU A 70 -4.56 -16.10 6.68
N LEU A 71 -4.37 -14.96 6.03
CA LEU A 71 -4.39 -14.87 4.57
C LEU A 71 -2.96 -14.64 4.12
N SER A 72 -2.49 -15.54 3.28
CA SER A 72 -1.32 -15.31 2.45
C SER A 72 -1.74 -14.67 1.14
N VAL A 73 -1.02 -13.65 0.68
CA VAL A 73 -1.23 -13.00 -0.61
C VAL A 73 0.08 -12.99 -1.38
N THR A 74 0.07 -13.57 -2.58
CA THR A 74 1.22 -13.59 -3.48
C THR A 74 1.10 -12.44 -4.49
N VAL A 75 2.13 -11.59 -4.58
CA VAL A 75 2.17 -10.46 -5.53
C VAL A 75 3.09 -10.77 -6.69
N GLY A 76 2.67 -11.76 -7.49
CA GLY A 76 3.52 -12.33 -8.55
C GLY A 76 4.47 -13.38 -7.97
N LEU A 77 5.06 -14.17 -8.87
CA LEU A 77 6.07 -15.18 -8.54
C LEU A 77 7.43 -14.66 -9.01
N SER A 78 8.49 -15.15 -8.35
CA SER A 78 9.86 -14.93 -8.80
C SER A 78 10.01 -15.31 -10.27
N ASN A 79 10.66 -14.46 -11.06
CA ASN A 79 10.78 -14.61 -12.51
C ASN A 79 12.23 -14.54 -13.00
N TYR A 80 13.19 -14.49 -12.08
CA TYR A 80 14.63 -14.46 -12.35
C TYR A 80 15.37 -14.94 -11.10
N GLY A 81 16.56 -15.52 -11.27
CA GLY A 81 17.40 -16.08 -10.21
C GLY A 81 17.91 -17.47 -10.59
N ALA A 82 18.74 -18.10 -9.76
CA ALA A 82 18.98 -19.54 -9.88
C ALA A 82 17.96 -20.27 -9.01
N PHE A 83 17.32 -21.32 -9.53
CA PHE A 83 16.39 -22.18 -8.77
C PHE A 83 15.16 -21.43 -8.19
N TYR A 84 14.79 -20.28 -8.75
CA TYR A 84 13.68 -19.46 -8.24
C TYR A 84 12.31 -20.15 -8.33
N GLU A 85 12.19 -21.19 -9.14
CA GLU A 85 11.02 -22.07 -9.23
C GLU A 85 10.78 -22.90 -7.96
N TYR A 86 11.80 -23.05 -7.11
CA TYR A 86 11.71 -23.74 -5.82
C TYR A 86 11.41 -22.81 -4.65
N ASP A 87 11.40 -21.48 -4.88
CA ASP A 87 11.08 -20.52 -3.83
C ASP A 87 9.63 -20.69 -3.36
N PRO A 88 9.41 -20.98 -2.07
CA PRO A 88 8.07 -21.21 -1.58
C PRO A 88 7.30 -19.89 -1.46
N ALA A 89 6.02 -19.91 -1.83
CA ALA A 89 5.11 -18.79 -1.61
C ALA A 89 4.18 -19.05 -0.42
N GLY A 90 3.98 -18.03 0.40
CA GLY A 90 3.02 -18.01 1.50
C GLY A 90 3.62 -18.38 2.85
N ILE A 91 2.81 -19.02 3.70
CA ILE A 91 3.23 -19.35 5.07
C ILE A 91 4.07 -20.63 5.03
N ALA A 92 5.34 -20.47 4.69
CA ALA A 92 6.29 -21.55 4.46
C ALA A 92 7.58 -21.36 5.26
N GLY A 93 8.16 -22.46 5.76
CA GLY A 93 9.53 -22.49 6.27
C GLY A 93 9.78 -21.97 7.69
N GLY A 94 8.77 -21.51 8.42
CA GLY A 94 8.94 -20.94 9.77
C GLY A 94 7.95 -21.50 10.80
N PRO A 95 8.31 -21.55 12.09
CA PRO A 95 7.39 -21.99 13.11
C PRO A 95 6.30 -20.95 13.37
N ILE A 96 5.05 -21.39 13.47
CA ILE A 96 3.92 -20.51 13.78
C ILE A 96 3.71 -20.56 15.29
N LYS A 97 4.12 -19.51 16.00
CA LYS A 97 4.09 -19.48 17.48
C LYS A 97 3.07 -18.49 18.02
N LEU A 98 2.42 -18.87 19.12
CA LEU A 98 1.68 -17.96 19.99
C LEU A 98 2.45 -17.76 21.28
N THR A 99 2.99 -16.56 21.46
CA THR A 99 3.76 -16.19 22.65
C THR A 99 2.87 -15.42 23.61
N GLY A 100 2.58 -16.01 24.77
CA GLY A 100 1.94 -15.34 25.90
C GLY A 100 2.96 -14.86 26.93
N LYS A 101 2.49 -14.19 27.99
CA LYS A 101 3.36 -13.64 29.05
C LYS A 101 4.22 -14.68 29.79
N ARG A 102 3.76 -15.93 29.86
CA ARG A 102 4.42 -17.02 30.60
C ARG A 102 4.84 -18.19 29.71
N ASN A 103 4.13 -18.41 28.61
CA ASN A 103 4.23 -19.64 27.83
C ASN A 103 4.27 -19.30 26.34
N THR A 104 4.98 -20.11 25.57
CA THR A 104 4.93 -20.08 24.10
C THR A 104 4.34 -21.40 23.61
N ILE A 105 3.37 -21.33 22.70
CA ILE A 105 2.74 -22.49 22.07
C ILE A 105 3.16 -22.49 20.60
N ASP A 106 3.69 -23.62 20.12
CA ASP A 106 3.95 -23.83 18.69
C ASP A 106 2.72 -24.46 18.03
N LEU A 107 2.22 -23.82 16.98
CA LEU A 107 1.05 -24.24 16.20
C LEU A 107 1.43 -24.93 14.89
N SER A 108 2.72 -25.11 14.61
CA SER A 108 3.18 -25.61 13.30
C SER A 108 2.70 -27.02 13.00
N THR A 109 2.52 -27.86 14.02
CA THR A 109 2.04 -29.25 13.90
C THR A 109 0.53 -29.40 14.10
N ASN A 110 -0.18 -28.32 14.41
CA ASN A 110 -1.63 -28.35 14.58
C ASN A 110 -2.36 -28.62 13.26
N LYS A 111 -3.63 -29.01 13.33
CA LYS A 111 -4.46 -29.20 12.13
C LYS A 111 -4.79 -27.85 11.49
N TRP A 112 -4.34 -27.64 10.26
CA TRP A 112 -4.63 -26.46 9.45
C TRP A 112 -5.73 -26.74 8.43
N THR A 113 -6.60 -25.74 8.23
CA THR A 113 -7.59 -25.74 7.15
C THR A 113 -7.23 -24.67 6.13
N TYR A 114 -7.38 -25.00 4.85
CA TYR A 114 -7.00 -24.12 3.74
C TYR A 114 -8.21 -23.79 2.89
N LYS A 115 -8.30 -22.52 2.48
CA LYS A 115 -9.24 -22.06 1.47
C LYS A 115 -8.47 -21.32 0.38
N ILE A 116 -8.61 -21.78 -0.86
CA ILE A 116 -8.08 -21.10 -2.03
C ILE A 116 -9.03 -19.97 -2.42
N GLY A 117 -8.47 -18.82 -2.78
CA GLY A 117 -9.22 -17.70 -3.34
C GLY A 117 -10.18 -17.01 -2.36
N LEU A 118 -10.85 -15.98 -2.88
CA LEU A 118 -11.73 -15.10 -2.12
C LEU A 118 -13.17 -15.35 -2.56
N ASN A 119 -14.12 -15.37 -1.63
CA ASN A 119 -15.52 -15.76 -1.93
C ASN A 119 -16.15 -14.97 -3.10
N GLY A 120 -15.80 -13.68 -3.25
CA GLY A 120 -16.33 -12.87 -4.35
C GLY A 120 -15.72 -13.18 -5.72
N MET A 121 -14.52 -13.77 -5.76
CA MET A 121 -13.93 -14.31 -6.98
C MET A 121 -14.62 -15.62 -7.37
N ASP A 122 -14.82 -16.52 -6.39
CA ASP A 122 -15.53 -17.79 -6.59
C ASP A 122 -16.97 -17.57 -7.11
N LYS A 123 -17.62 -16.51 -6.60
CA LYS A 123 -18.97 -16.08 -7.00
C LYS A 123 -18.98 -15.14 -8.21
N GLN A 124 -17.81 -14.81 -8.76
CA GLN A 124 -17.64 -13.98 -9.96
C GLN A 124 -18.36 -12.62 -9.90
N TYR A 125 -18.28 -11.89 -8.78
CA TYR A 125 -18.98 -10.59 -8.60
C TYR A 125 -18.57 -9.50 -9.59
N PHE A 126 -17.49 -9.71 -10.34
CA PHE A 126 -17.05 -8.86 -11.44
C PHE A 126 -17.88 -9.05 -12.72
N VAL A 127 -18.67 -10.12 -12.86
CA VAL A 127 -19.51 -10.35 -14.04
C VAL A 127 -20.82 -9.56 -13.90
N GLU A 128 -21.24 -8.85 -14.96
CA GLU A 128 -22.43 -7.98 -14.94
C GLU A 128 -23.75 -8.71 -14.69
N ASN A 129 -23.85 -9.97 -15.14
CA ASN A 129 -25.04 -10.82 -15.06
C ASN A 129 -24.68 -12.19 -14.44
N CYS A 130 -24.35 -12.23 -13.15
CA CYS A 130 -24.13 -13.49 -12.43
C CYS A 130 -25.37 -14.40 -12.53
N ARG A 131 -25.35 -15.36 -13.47
CA ARG A 131 -26.48 -16.25 -13.80
C ARG A 131 -26.81 -17.28 -12.71
N ASN A 132 -25.93 -17.49 -11.74
CA ASN A 132 -26.14 -18.46 -10.66
C ASN A 132 -26.29 -17.77 -9.30
N GLY A 133 -27.51 -17.36 -8.99
CA GLY A 133 -28.06 -17.36 -7.63
C GLY A 133 -27.32 -16.59 -6.53
N SER A 134 -26.49 -15.60 -6.83
CA SER A 134 -25.89 -14.80 -5.76
C SER A 134 -26.92 -13.80 -5.22
N THR A 135 -27.51 -14.12 -4.07
CA THR A 135 -28.18 -13.23 -3.10
C THR A 135 -27.23 -12.15 -2.54
N MET A 136 -26.35 -11.59 -3.37
CA MET A 136 -25.46 -10.50 -2.97
C MET A 136 -26.22 -9.19 -3.13
N GLN A 137 -26.72 -8.66 -2.02
CA GLN A 137 -27.34 -7.35 -2.00
C GLN A 137 -26.24 -6.28 -1.99
N TRP A 138 -26.09 -5.61 -3.13
CA TRP A 138 -25.29 -4.39 -3.23
C TRP A 138 -25.98 -3.29 -2.42
N ARG A 139 -25.23 -2.65 -1.53
CA ARG A 139 -25.71 -1.50 -0.75
C ARG A 139 -25.08 -0.24 -1.33
N ALA A 140 -25.94 0.65 -1.83
CA ALA A 140 -25.53 1.99 -2.29
C ALA A 140 -25.55 3.00 -1.15
N GLU A 141 -26.40 2.78 -0.14
CA GLU A 141 -26.50 3.63 1.04
C GLU A 141 -25.36 3.31 2.02
N GLN A 142 -24.64 4.35 2.44
CA GLN A 142 -23.50 4.27 3.37
C GLN A 142 -22.40 3.31 2.89
N VAL A 143 -21.80 3.66 1.75
CA VAL A 143 -20.66 2.93 1.16
C VAL A 143 -19.57 2.73 2.23
N PRO A 144 -19.29 1.48 2.64
CA PRO A 144 -18.31 1.21 3.69
C PRO A 144 -16.95 1.75 3.26
N MET A 145 -16.20 2.40 4.14
CA MET A 145 -14.82 2.79 3.87
C MET A 145 -13.87 2.12 4.86
N GLN A 146 -12.60 1.99 4.45
CA GLN A 146 -11.53 1.37 5.24
C GLN A 146 -11.83 -0.05 5.73
N ARG A 147 -12.82 -0.71 5.12
CA ARG A 147 -13.21 -2.07 5.44
C ARG A 147 -12.42 -3.04 4.57
N PRO A 148 -11.59 -3.92 5.16
CA PRO A 148 -10.83 -4.89 4.39
C PRO A 148 -11.77 -5.88 3.69
N PHE A 149 -11.36 -6.36 2.52
CA PHE A 149 -12.08 -7.34 1.71
C PHE A 149 -13.46 -6.88 1.24
N THR A 150 -13.56 -5.62 0.84
CA THR A 150 -14.82 -5.06 0.35
C THR A 150 -14.81 -4.97 -1.17
N TRP A 151 -15.96 -5.28 -1.76
CA TRP A 151 -16.24 -5.11 -3.19
C TRP A 151 -17.03 -3.82 -3.38
N TYR A 152 -16.62 -3.04 -4.37
CA TYR A 152 -17.32 -1.84 -4.83
C TYR A 152 -17.70 -2.04 -6.28
N LYS A 153 -18.80 -1.41 -6.63
CA LYS A 153 -19.33 -1.38 -7.99
C LYS A 153 -19.80 0.04 -8.28
N ALA A 154 -19.38 0.57 -9.41
CA ALA A 154 -19.83 1.84 -9.94
C ALA A 154 -20.20 1.66 -11.42
N SER A 155 -21.14 2.49 -11.91
CA SER A 155 -21.52 2.53 -13.33
C SER A 155 -21.12 3.87 -13.92
N PHE A 156 -20.59 3.88 -15.14
CA PHE A 156 -20.11 5.09 -15.82
C PHE A 156 -20.25 4.97 -17.34
N ASP A 157 -20.39 6.11 -18.02
CA ASP A 157 -20.43 6.14 -19.49
C ASP A 157 -19.01 6.15 -20.08
N ALA A 158 -18.86 5.52 -21.25
CA ALA A 158 -17.58 5.52 -21.95
C ALA A 158 -17.20 6.95 -22.37
N PRO A 159 -15.97 7.43 -22.07
CA PRO A 159 -15.52 8.75 -22.52
C PRO A 159 -15.55 8.85 -24.05
N VAL A 160 -15.89 10.02 -24.59
CA VAL A 160 -15.92 10.25 -26.05
C VAL A 160 -14.49 10.25 -26.64
N GLY A 161 -14.38 9.86 -27.91
CA GLY A 161 -13.12 9.87 -28.68
C GLY A 161 -12.23 8.65 -28.47
N ASP A 162 -11.02 8.70 -29.04
CA ASP A 162 -10.11 7.55 -29.15
C ASP A 162 -8.91 7.59 -28.18
N ALA A 163 -8.81 8.64 -27.35
CA ALA A 163 -7.71 8.81 -26.40
C ALA A 163 -7.64 7.63 -25.40
N PRO A 164 -6.46 7.22 -24.91
CA PRO A 164 -6.36 6.18 -23.89
C PRO A 164 -7.18 6.51 -22.63
N VAL A 165 -7.76 5.49 -22.00
CA VAL A 165 -8.56 5.64 -20.78
C VAL A 165 -7.79 5.07 -19.61
N VAL A 166 -7.85 5.78 -18.48
CA VAL A 166 -7.27 5.34 -17.21
C VAL A 166 -8.30 5.49 -16.10
N VAL A 167 -8.18 4.68 -15.06
CA VAL A 167 -8.83 4.91 -13.78
C VAL A 167 -7.81 5.40 -12.76
N ASP A 168 -8.11 6.53 -12.10
CA ASP A 168 -7.36 7.00 -10.95
C ASP A 168 -7.85 6.25 -9.70
N LEU A 169 -6.98 5.41 -9.14
CA LEU A 169 -7.28 4.65 -7.92
C LEU A 169 -6.61 5.27 -6.69
N ALA A 170 -6.23 6.54 -6.74
CA ALA A 170 -5.77 7.27 -5.56
C ALA A 170 -6.79 7.19 -4.41
N GLY A 171 -6.29 7.05 -3.18
CA GLY A 171 -7.11 6.83 -1.99
C GLY A 171 -7.58 5.38 -1.80
N MET A 172 -7.42 4.51 -2.79
CA MET A 172 -7.65 3.08 -2.65
C MET A 172 -6.44 2.38 -2.02
N GLY A 173 -6.65 1.20 -1.45
CA GLY A 173 -5.58 0.39 -0.85
C GLY A 173 -4.87 -0.49 -1.88
N LYS A 174 -5.06 -1.81 -1.73
CA LYS A 174 -4.54 -2.84 -2.62
C LYS A 174 -5.68 -3.72 -3.10
N GLY A 175 -5.65 -4.19 -4.35
CA GLY A 175 -6.56 -5.24 -4.77
C GLY A 175 -6.59 -5.45 -6.28
N GLU A 176 -7.76 -5.76 -6.80
CA GLU A 176 -7.97 -6.04 -8.22
C GLU A 176 -9.16 -5.24 -8.74
N ALA A 177 -9.05 -4.77 -9.97
CA ALA A 177 -10.05 -3.95 -10.63
C ALA A 177 -10.52 -4.61 -11.92
N PHE A 178 -11.81 -4.44 -12.21
CA PHE A 178 -12.48 -4.99 -13.38
C PHE A 178 -13.32 -3.90 -14.05
N VAL A 179 -13.29 -3.86 -15.37
CA VAL A 179 -14.16 -3.00 -16.19
C VAL A 179 -14.98 -3.89 -17.10
N SER A 180 -16.30 -3.77 -16.99
CA SER A 180 -17.28 -4.55 -17.77
C SER A 180 -17.03 -6.07 -17.72
N GLY A 181 -16.58 -6.56 -16.56
CA GLY A 181 -16.23 -7.97 -16.31
C GLY A 181 -14.83 -8.40 -16.73
N GLN A 182 -14.03 -7.51 -17.34
CA GLN A 182 -12.65 -7.79 -17.72
C GLN A 182 -11.68 -7.26 -16.66
N SER A 183 -10.71 -8.07 -16.22
CA SER A 183 -9.70 -7.61 -15.28
C SER A 183 -8.79 -6.58 -15.95
N ILE A 184 -8.59 -5.44 -15.29
CA ILE A 184 -7.60 -4.43 -15.68
C ILE A 184 -6.32 -4.54 -14.83
N GLY A 185 -6.22 -5.61 -14.03
CA GLY A 185 -5.06 -5.96 -13.25
C GLY A 185 -5.15 -5.58 -11.77
N ARG A 186 -4.03 -5.83 -11.09
CA ARG A 186 -3.83 -5.52 -9.68
C ARG A 186 -3.53 -4.05 -9.52
N TYR A 187 -4.07 -3.45 -8.45
CA TYR A 187 -3.70 -2.11 -8.03
C TYR A 187 -3.13 -2.12 -6.62
N TRP A 188 -2.24 -1.17 -6.38
CA TRP A 188 -1.66 -0.94 -5.06
C TRP A 188 -1.32 0.54 -4.88
N ALA A 189 -2.35 1.36 -4.83
CA ALA A 189 -2.21 2.81 -4.79
C ALA A 189 -1.64 3.34 -3.46
N ASN A 190 -1.67 2.55 -2.38
CA ASN A 190 -1.04 2.91 -1.10
C ASN A 190 0.43 2.47 -0.98
N TYR A 191 1.02 1.85 -2.02
CA TYR A 191 2.45 1.55 -2.02
C TYR A 191 3.18 2.76 -2.59
N THR A 192 3.89 3.51 -1.75
CA THR A 192 4.56 4.74 -2.16
C THR A 192 5.99 4.50 -2.63
N ALA A 193 6.38 5.20 -3.70
CA ALA A 193 7.74 5.15 -4.21
C ALA A 193 8.70 5.92 -3.29
N ASP A 194 9.90 5.36 -3.08
CA ASP A 194 10.89 5.88 -2.14
C ASP A 194 11.24 7.36 -2.47
N PRO A 195 11.06 8.29 -1.51
CA PRO A 195 11.33 9.70 -1.72
C PRO A 195 12.79 10.02 -2.08
N LYS A 196 13.74 9.17 -1.69
CA LYS A 196 15.18 9.39 -1.89
C LYS A 196 15.69 8.88 -3.23
N MET A 197 14.87 8.21 -4.03
CA MET A 197 15.30 7.63 -5.30
C MET A 197 15.24 8.59 -6.50
N CYS A 198 14.63 9.77 -6.35
CA CYS A 198 14.48 10.73 -7.45
C CYS A 198 15.48 11.86 -7.32
N HIS A 199 16.31 12.03 -8.35
CA HIS A 199 17.30 13.09 -8.44
C HIS A 199 17.28 13.72 -9.84
N PRO A 200 17.75 14.97 -9.99
CA PRO A 200 17.96 15.57 -11.30
C PRO A 200 18.89 14.70 -12.13
N CYS A 201 18.50 14.39 -13.36
CA CYS A 201 19.25 13.52 -14.24
C CYS A 201 19.83 14.25 -15.45
N ASP A 202 21.00 13.80 -15.90
CA ASP A 202 21.66 14.24 -17.12
C ASP A 202 21.90 13.03 -18.04
N HIS A 203 21.66 13.20 -19.33
CA HIS A 203 21.85 12.18 -20.35
C HIS A 203 23.33 11.80 -20.56
N ARG A 204 24.27 12.70 -20.27
CA ARG A 204 25.71 12.48 -20.50
C ARG A 204 26.29 11.47 -19.52
N GLY A 205 27.11 10.53 -19.96
CA GLY A 205 27.78 9.55 -19.08
C GLY A 205 27.05 8.21 -18.96
N LYS A 206 27.62 7.28 -18.19
CA LYS A 206 27.14 5.90 -18.11
C LYS A 206 25.75 5.83 -17.48
N TYR A 207 24.86 5.06 -18.10
CA TYR A 207 23.51 4.84 -17.61
C TYR A 207 23.47 3.76 -16.50
N SER A 208 22.58 3.96 -15.54
CA SER A 208 22.13 2.99 -14.54
C SER A 208 20.63 3.19 -14.29
N ASP A 209 19.94 2.16 -13.81
CA ASP A 209 18.48 2.12 -13.65
C ASP A 209 17.96 3.00 -12.50
N ASP A 210 18.84 3.50 -11.63
CA ASP A 210 18.58 4.47 -10.57
C ASP A 210 18.79 5.92 -11.01
N ARG A 211 19.38 6.16 -12.18
CA ARG A 211 19.87 7.47 -12.58
C ARG A 211 18.78 8.51 -12.86
N CYS A 212 17.68 8.09 -13.47
CA CYS A 212 16.65 8.99 -14.00
C CYS A 212 15.25 8.63 -13.47
N ARG A 213 15.14 8.20 -12.21
CA ARG A 213 13.85 7.82 -11.63
C ARG A 213 12.97 9.05 -11.38
N THR A 214 11.66 8.88 -11.62
CA THR A 214 10.64 9.91 -11.42
C THR A 214 9.44 9.33 -10.64
N GLY A 215 8.50 10.17 -10.22
CA GLY A 215 7.29 9.73 -9.52
C GLY A 215 7.49 9.36 -8.04
N CYS A 216 8.62 9.70 -7.45
CA CYS A 216 8.86 9.49 -6.01
C CYS A 216 7.87 10.29 -5.15
N GLN A 217 7.66 9.86 -3.90
CA GLN A 217 6.71 10.44 -2.94
C GLN A 217 5.22 10.22 -3.25
N GLY A 218 4.89 9.71 -4.43
CA GLY A 218 3.53 9.31 -4.80
C GLY A 218 3.33 7.79 -4.78
N PRO A 219 2.11 7.31 -5.08
CA PRO A 219 1.86 5.91 -5.38
C PRO A 219 2.80 5.40 -6.47
N SER A 220 3.38 4.22 -6.31
CA SER A 220 4.20 3.58 -7.35
C SER A 220 3.44 3.45 -8.67
N GLN A 221 2.11 3.27 -8.59
CA GLN A 221 1.20 3.39 -9.70
C GLN A 221 -0.15 3.97 -9.23
N ARG A 222 -0.52 5.13 -9.77
CA ARG A 222 -1.79 5.82 -9.49
C ARG A 222 -2.85 5.56 -10.55
N TRP A 223 -2.44 5.63 -11.83
CA TRP A 223 -3.32 5.47 -12.98
C TRP A 223 -3.23 4.05 -13.53
N TYR A 224 -4.38 3.43 -13.71
CA TYR A 224 -4.51 2.07 -14.22
C TYR A 224 -5.20 2.10 -15.57
N HIS A 225 -4.52 1.57 -16.58
CA HIS A 225 -4.98 1.60 -17.96
C HIS A 225 -6.24 0.75 -18.15
N VAL A 226 -7.22 1.30 -18.87
CA VAL A 226 -8.44 0.62 -19.28
C VAL A 226 -8.45 0.54 -20.80
N PRO A 227 -8.27 -0.66 -21.39
CA PRO A 227 -8.38 -0.83 -22.82
C PRO A 227 -9.73 -0.33 -23.34
N ARG A 228 -9.72 0.48 -24.39
CA ARG A 228 -10.94 0.98 -25.05
C ARG A 228 -11.89 -0.14 -25.47
N SER A 229 -11.34 -1.30 -25.87
CA SER A 229 -12.11 -2.50 -26.23
C SER A 229 -12.90 -3.11 -25.06
N PHE A 230 -12.63 -2.74 -23.81
CA PHE A 230 -13.40 -3.18 -22.65
C PHE A 230 -14.63 -2.29 -22.40
N LEU A 231 -14.68 -1.11 -23.05
CA LEU A 231 -15.76 -0.15 -22.92
C LEU A 231 -16.87 -0.43 -23.94
N LYS A 232 -18.11 -0.31 -23.48
CA LYS A 232 -19.33 -0.41 -24.27
C LYS A 232 -19.79 1.00 -24.64
N THR A 233 -19.90 1.28 -25.92
CA THR A 233 -20.41 2.57 -26.43
C THR A 233 -21.95 2.59 -26.34
N GLY A 234 -22.51 3.71 -25.88
CA GLY A 234 -23.96 3.89 -25.77
C GLY A 234 -24.65 3.05 -24.68
N LYS A 235 -23.88 2.41 -23.80
CA LYS A 235 -24.37 1.67 -22.62
C LYS A 235 -23.48 1.98 -21.41
N PRO A 236 -24.02 1.96 -20.18
CA PRO A 236 -23.21 2.14 -18.99
C PRO A 236 -22.23 0.98 -18.81
N ASN A 237 -20.97 1.32 -18.55
CA ASN A 237 -19.90 0.41 -18.18
C ASN A 237 -19.89 0.21 -16.67
N THR A 238 -19.50 -0.98 -16.22
CA THR A 238 -19.39 -1.27 -14.79
C THR A 238 -17.92 -1.30 -14.38
N LEU A 239 -17.53 -0.49 -13.40
CA LEU A 239 -16.26 -0.63 -12.69
C LEU A 239 -16.51 -1.41 -11.41
N GLN A 240 -15.93 -2.61 -11.27
CA GLN A 240 -15.89 -3.32 -9.99
C GLN A 240 -14.46 -3.35 -9.45
N VAL A 241 -14.29 -2.92 -8.22
CA VAL A 241 -12.99 -2.93 -7.55
C VAL A 241 -13.11 -3.61 -6.20
N LYS A 242 -12.12 -4.43 -5.87
CA LYS A 242 -11.97 -5.00 -4.53
C LYS A 242 -10.76 -4.39 -3.86
N PHE A 243 -10.85 -3.98 -2.59
CA PHE A 243 -9.66 -3.64 -1.80
C PHE A 243 -9.45 -4.47 -0.54
N GLN A 244 -8.17 -4.57 -0.18
CA GLN A 244 -7.62 -4.91 1.10
C GLN A 244 -6.92 -3.65 1.66
N THR A 245 -7.37 -3.18 2.82
CA THR A 245 -6.72 -2.08 3.54
C THR A 245 -5.86 -2.64 4.67
N LEU A 246 -4.60 -2.20 4.74
CA LEU A 246 -3.67 -2.49 5.83
C LEU A 246 -3.45 -1.21 6.64
N ASN A 247 -4.24 -1.08 7.72
CA ASN A 247 -4.20 -0.20 8.90
C ASN A 247 -3.79 1.30 8.84
N ALA A 248 -4.49 2.05 9.72
CA ALA A 248 -4.41 3.48 10.04
C ALA A 248 -4.80 4.39 8.87
N GLY A 249 -6.11 4.61 8.73
CA GLY A 249 -6.66 5.41 7.67
C GLY A 249 -6.23 6.86 7.82
N ILE A 250 -5.32 7.31 6.95
CA ILE A 250 -4.95 8.71 6.87
C ILE A 250 -6.15 9.46 6.28
N VAL A 251 -6.56 10.54 6.94
CA VAL A 251 -7.58 11.48 6.46
C VAL A 251 -6.90 12.84 6.29
N CYS A 252 -7.22 13.51 5.20
CA CYS A 252 -6.64 14.81 4.89
C CYS A 252 -7.71 15.83 4.56
N ALA A 253 -7.38 17.10 4.78
CA ALA A 253 -8.15 18.22 4.28
C ALA A 253 -7.19 19.33 3.83
N ASN A 254 -7.52 19.99 2.72
CA ASN A 254 -6.78 21.14 2.21
C ASN A 254 -7.81 22.20 1.81
N VAL A 255 -7.91 23.26 2.61
CA VAL A 255 -9.03 24.20 2.55
C VAL A 255 -8.52 25.63 2.54
N GLU A 256 -9.01 26.42 1.60
CA GLU A 256 -8.68 27.85 1.48
C GLU A 256 -9.20 28.66 2.66
N GLU A 257 -8.53 29.79 2.91
CA GLU A 257 -9.01 30.79 3.88
C GLU A 257 -10.44 31.26 3.60
N GLY A 258 -11.21 31.46 4.67
CA GLY A 258 -12.63 31.82 4.62
C GLY A 258 -13.60 30.64 4.61
N LYS A 259 -13.11 29.40 4.42
CA LYS A 259 -13.92 28.17 4.43
C LYS A 259 -13.78 27.41 5.76
N ILE A 260 -14.63 26.40 5.97
CA ILE A 260 -14.56 25.50 7.14
C ILE A 260 -13.87 24.21 6.72
N LEU A 261 -12.80 23.85 7.42
CA LEU A 261 -12.15 22.56 7.30
C LEU A 261 -12.92 21.54 8.14
N SER A 262 -13.33 20.43 7.53
CA SER A 262 -14.02 19.33 8.23
C SER A 262 -13.22 18.04 8.03
N LEU A 263 -12.73 17.45 9.12
CA LEU A 263 -12.11 16.12 9.12
C LEU A 263 -13.04 15.15 9.83
N THR A 264 -13.30 14.02 9.21
CA THR A 264 -14.15 12.98 9.77
C THR A 264 -13.46 11.64 9.59
N CYS A 265 -13.26 10.92 10.68
CA CYS A 265 -12.74 9.56 10.63
C CYS A 265 -13.87 8.58 10.33
N GLN A 266 -13.62 7.71 9.35
CA GLN A 266 -14.61 6.77 8.84
C GLN A 266 -14.78 5.58 9.79
N GLY A 267 -16.03 5.13 10.01
CA GLY A 267 -16.33 3.92 10.78
C GLY A 267 -16.32 4.08 12.30
N GLY A 268 -16.67 5.26 12.83
CA GLY A 268 -16.76 5.51 14.28
C GLY A 268 -15.40 5.54 14.99
N ARG A 269 -14.32 5.68 14.23
CA ARG A 269 -12.96 5.88 14.75
C ARG A 269 -12.73 7.33 15.10
N SER A 270 -11.90 7.59 16.09
CA SER A 270 -11.46 8.94 16.41
C SER A 270 -10.16 9.25 15.66
N ILE A 271 -9.93 10.54 15.47
CA ILE A 271 -8.63 11.03 15.04
C ILE A 271 -7.65 10.77 16.20
N THR A 272 -6.63 9.96 15.98
CA THR A 272 -5.66 9.57 17.01
C THR A 272 -4.39 10.40 16.99
N LYS A 273 -4.03 10.94 15.81
CA LYS A 273 -2.81 11.72 15.64
C LYS A 273 -2.94 12.68 14.47
N ILE A 274 -2.32 13.85 14.57
CA ILE A 274 -2.09 14.75 13.44
C ILE A 274 -0.64 14.52 12.95
N ASN A 275 -0.48 14.15 11.68
CA ASN A 275 0.84 13.97 11.05
C ASN A 275 1.37 15.29 10.49
N PHE A 276 0.47 16.13 9.98
CA PHE A 276 0.82 17.41 9.37
C PHE A 276 -0.30 18.42 9.58
N ALA A 277 0.05 19.67 9.87
CA ALA A 277 -0.89 20.79 9.91
C ALA A 277 -0.15 22.11 9.67
N ARG A 278 -0.43 22.78 8.55
CA ARG A 278 0.16 24.08 8.18
C ARG A 278 -0.87 24.98 7.51
N PHE A 279 -0.86 26.25 7.87
CA PHE A 279 -1.66 27.32 7.25
C PHE A 279 -0.74 28.27 6.49
N GLY A 280 -0.92 28.40 5.17
CA GLY A 280 -0.08 29.24 4.31
C GLY A 280 0.15 28.62 2.94
N ASP A 281 1.37 28.72 2.45
CA ASP A 281 1.82 28.02 1.25
C ASP A 281 2.15 26.57 1.58
N VAL A 282 1.38 25.64 1.02
CA VAL A 282 1.54 24.20 1.21
C VAL A 282 1.68 23.54 -0.15
N LEU A 283 2.70 22.69 -0.28
CA LEU A 283 3.03 21.93 -1.47
C LEU A 283 2.65 20.45 -1.28
N GLY A 284 2.34 19.75 -2.37
CA GLY A 284 2.00 18.33 -2.37
C GLY A 284 0.52 18.03 -2.16
N GLU A 285 0.21 16.73 -2.08
CA GLU A 285 -1.13 16.19 -1.89
C GLU A 285 -1.22 15.36 -0.60
N CYS A 286 -2.42 14.92 -0.23
CA CYS A 286 -2.66 14.08 0.96
C CYS A 286 -1.66 12.90 1.06
N GLY A 287 -0.98 12.75 2.20
CA GLY A 287 0.10 11.78 2.39
C GLY A 287 1.51 12.31 2.07
N SER A 288 1.62 13.53 1.53
CA SER A 288 2.88 14.12 1.07
C SER A 288 2.97 15.64 1.29
N PHE A 289 2.13 16.20 2.15
CA PHE A 289 2.12 17.65 2.39
C PHE A 289 3.47 18.15 2.91
N LYS A 290 3.92 19.24 2.32
CA LYS A 290 5.15 19.94 2.70
C LYS A 290 4.87 21.43 2.85
N GLN A 291 5.57 22.05 3.78
CA GLN A 291 5.55 23.49 3.91
C GLN A 291 6.22 24.12 2.68
N GLY A 292 5.55 25.11 2.08
CA GLY A 292 6.05 25.94 0.98
C GLY A 292 6.82 27.15 1.51
N LYS A 293 6.72 28.27 0.78
CA LYS A 293 7.53 29.48 1.02
C LYS A 293 7.20 30.21 2.31
N TYR A 294 5.95 30.15 2.77
CA TYR A 294 5.50 30.82 3.99
C TYR A 294 4.44 29.98 4.69
N ALA A 295 4.45 29.98 6.02
CA ALA A 295 3.41 29.35 6.83
C ALA A 295 3.27 30.09 8.17
N ALA A 296 2.07 30.08 8.73
CA ALA A 296 1.81 30.59 10.07
C ALA A 296 2.38 29.64 11.14
N ALA A 297 2.90 30.21 12.22
CA ALA A 297 3.42 29.46 13.36
C ALA A 297 2.28 28.99 14.27
N GLY A 298 2.46 27.86 14.96
CA GLY A 298 1.50 27.40 15.98
C GLY A 298 0.22 26.75 15.46
N VAL A 299 0.16 26.37 14.19
CA VAL A 299 -1.03 25.73 13.59
C VAL A 299 -1.25 24.29 14.10
N SER A 300 -0.17 23.52 14.30
CA SER A 300 -0.29 22.11 14.70
C SER A 300 -0.97 21.90 16.06
N PRO A 301 -0.61 22.61 17.15
CA PRO A 301 -1.27 22.46 18.44
C PRO A 301 -2.76 22.78 18.40
N VAL A 302 -3.16 23.82 17.66
CA VAL A 302 -4.58 24.22 17.51
C VAL A 302 -5.40 23.13 16.83
N VAL A 303 -4.83 22.50 15.80
CA VAL A 303 -5.48 21.39 15.09
C VAL A 303 -5.49 20.12 15.94
N GLU A 304 -4.43 19.84 16.69
CA GLU A 304 -4.37 18.69 17.60
C GLU A 304 -5.42 18.77 18.71
N GLU A 305 -5.53 19.93 19.36
CA GLU A 305 -6.53 20.16 20.42
C GLU A 305 -7.97 20.05 19.89
N ALA A 306 -8.23 20.55 18.68
CA ALA A 306 -9.55 20.52 18.09
C ALA A 306 -9.96 19.14 17.54
N CYS A 307 -9.00 18.32 17.10
CA CYS A 307 -9.28 17.12 16.32
C CYS A 307 -8.94 15.80 17.02
N VAL A 308 -7.85 15.72 17.80
CA VAL A 308 -7.43 14.46 18.42
C VAL A 308 -8.46 14.02 19.46
N GLY A 309 -8.83 12.74 19.44
CA GLY A 309 -9.88 12.15 20.28
C GLY A 309 -11.30 12.31 19.72
N GLN A 310 -11.51 13.14 18.69
CA GLN A 310 -12.83 13.40 18.12
C GLN A 310 -13.14 12.49 16.93
N LEU A 311 -14.41 12.09 16.76
CA LEU A 311 -14.89 11.37 15.57
C LEU A 311 -14.94 12.27 14.33
N LYS A 312 -15.25 13.55 14.55
CA LYS A 312 -15.34 14.62 13.56
C LYS A 312 -14.83 15.89 14.20
N CYS A 313 -14.02 16.65 13.48
CA CYS A 313 -13.64 18.02 13.85
C CYS A 313 -13.91 18.99 12.71
N SER A 314 -14.34 20.19 13.09
CA SER A 314 -14.61 21.30 12.17
C SER A 314 -13.84 22.52 12.64
N ILE A 315 -12.99 23.09 11.80
CA ILE A 315 -12.19 24.26 12.13
C ILE A 315 -12.43 25.35 11.09
N LYS A 316 -12.79 26.55 11.55
CA LYS A 316 -12.97 27.70 10.66
C LYS A 316 -11.60 28.24 10.26
N VAL A 317 -11.31 28.26 8.96
CA VAL A 317 -10.00 28.66 8.42
C VAL A 317 -9.94 30.17 8.27
N MET A 318 -9.37 30.85 9.25
CA MET A 318 -9.21 32.32 9.26
C MET A 318 -7.85 32.71 9.84
N GLU A 319 -7.25 33.78 9.31
CA GLU A 319 -6.03 34.41 9.85
C GLU A 319 -6.13 34.73 11.35
N SER A 320 -7.32 35.11 11.84
CA SER A 320 -7.54 35.35 13.28
C SER A 320 -7.28 34.13 14.16
N ASN A 321 -7.41 32.92 13.61
CA ASN A 321 -7.30 31.66 14.36
C ASN A 321 -5.90 31.04 14.27
N PHE A 322 -5.15 31.35 13.20
CA PHE A 322 -3.87 30.70 12.90
C PHE A 322 -2.69 31.67 12.81
N GLY A 323 -2.96 32.98 12.80
CA GLY A 323 -1.97 34.04 12.67
C GLY A 323 -1.63 34.40 11.22
N ALA A 324 -1.12 35.63 11.06
CA ALA A 324 -0.68 36.18 9.79
C ALA A 324 0.62 35.52 9.32
N GLY A 325 0.54 34.66 8.30
CA GLY A 325 1.74 34.23 7.58
C GLY A 325 2.38 35.43 6.87
N ARG A 326 3.69 35.65 7.06
CA ARG A 326 4.43 36.71 6.36
C ARG A 326 4.63 36.30 4.89
N GLY A 327 3.68 36.66 4.02
CA GLY A 327 3.75 36.41 2.58
C GLY A 327 2.43 36.74 1.87
N GLY A 328 2.51 37.39 0.70
CA GLY A 328 1.36 37.87 -0.08
C GLY A 328 0.85 36.88 -1.13
N GLY A 329 0.30 35.74 -0.71
CA GLY A 329 -0.29 34.74 -1.62
C GLY A 329 -1.53 34.04 -1.04
N PRO A 330 -2.17 33.15 -1.82
CA PRO A 330 -3.39 32.45 -1.39
C PRO A 330 -3.10 31.51 -0.21
N ARG A 331 -3.79 31.75 0.91
CA ARG A 331 -3.61 31.00 2.15
C ARG A 331 -4.57 29.82 2.22
N ARG A 332 -4.05 28.64 2.55
CA ARG A 332 -4.83 27.42 2.77
C ARG A 332 -4.33 26.67 4.00
N LEU A 333 -5.25 26.01 4.70
CA LEU A 333 -4.96 25.10 5.80
C LEU A 333 -4.94 23.68 5.23
N ALA A 334 -3.78 23.02 5.31
CA ALA A 334 -3.62 21.62 4.98
C ALA A 334 -3.38 20.83 6.27
N VAL A 335 -4.18 19.78 6.47
CA VAL A 335 -4.10 18.87 7.61
C VAL A 335 -4.04 17.43 7.10
N GLU A 336 -3.16 16.64 7.71
CA GLU A 336 -3.09 15.19 7.58
C GLU A 336 -3.22 14.57 8.97
N ALA A 337 -4.16 13.66 9.12
CA ALA A 337 -4.51 13.05 10.39
C ALA A 337 -4.65 11.53 10.25
N VAL A 338 -4.43 10.81 11.34
CA VAL A 338 -4.52 9.36 11.41
C VAL A 338 -5.78 8.98 12.17
N CYS A 339 -6.62 8.14 11.56
CA CYS A 339 -7.78 7.55 12.21
C CYS A 339 -7.40 6.21 12.85
N GLY A 340 -7.74 6.02 14.13
CA GLY A 340 -7.39 4.83 14.92
C GLY A 340 -8.56 4.23 15.67
#